data_AF-A0A3Q9W8L8-F1
#
_entry.id   AF-A0A3Q9W8L8-F1
#
_cell.length_a   1.000
_cell.length_b   1.000
_cell.length_c   1.000
_cell.angle_alpha   90.00
_cell.angle_beta   90.00
_cell.angle_gamma   90.00
#
_symmetry.space_group_name_H-M   'P 1'
#
loop_
_entity.id
_entity.type
_entity.pdbx_description
1 polymer ?
#
loop_
_entity_poly.entity_id
_entity_poly.type
_entity_poly.pdbx_seq_one_letter_code
_entity_poly.pdbx_strand_id
1 'polypeptide(L)'
;MSHSNLLEKELDELYKEADRGRTEGERAGNVRRLVAYILKVIAAGGSLVVATGLFSDWHQQLGIAVLVAIFFDTVSSNHKKLLATVEAGYAFRALKSKVKREFNREASTLYTRKNKGEDVDDQIDILMKEAHVALSEGIELIQRKKEASDIDALKALSLDQERAGMSPN
;
A
#
# COMPACT_ATOMS: atom_id res chain seq x y z
N MET A 1 26.30 -12.41 -25.11
CA MET A 1 25.84 -11.67 -23.93
C MET A 1 25.78 -12.66 -22.77
N SER A 2 26.54 -12.44 -21.71
CA SER A 2 26.58 -13.35 -20.54
C SER A 2 25.24 -13.35 -19.81
N HIS A 3 24.75 -14.52 -19.37
CA HIS A 3 23.51 -14.66 -18.59
C HIS A 3 23.49 -13.80 -17.32
N SER A 4 24.66 -13.56 -16.73
CA SER A 4 24.81 -12.73 -15.53
C SER A 4 24.30 -11.29 -15.73
N ASN A 5 24.55 -10.68 -16.90
CA ASN A 5 24.09 -9.31 -17.20
C ASN A 5 22.56 -9.17 -17.33
N LEU A 6 21.86 -10.24 -17.75
CA LEU A 6 20.39 -10.21 -17.83
C LEU A 6 19.79 -10.28 -16.43
N LEU A 7 20.34 -11.14 -15.58
CA LEU A 7 19.89 -11.36 -14.21
C LEU A 7 20.12 -10.14 -13.32
N GLU A 8 21.25 -9.44 -13.49
CA GLU A 8 21.49 -8.13 -12.84
C GLU A 8 20.42 -7.11 -13.22
N LYS A 9 20.09 -7.04 -14.51
CA LYS A 9 19.09 -6.08 -15.02
C LYS A 9 17.69 -6.39 -14.50
N GLU A 10 17.30 -7.65 -14.47
CA GLU A 10 16.01 -8.09 -13.91
C GLU A 10 15.93 -7.80 -12.40
N LEU A 11 17.00 -8.07 -11.65
CA LEU A 11 17.08 -7.76 -10.23
C LEU A 11 16.92 -6.25 -9.98
N ASP A 12 17.59 -5.42 -10.78
CA ASP A 12 17.47 -3.96 -10.74
C ASP A 12 16.04 -3.47 -11.04
N GLU A 13 15.36 -4.12 -11.99
CA GLU A 13 13.95 -3.83 -12.30
C GLU A 13 13.03 -4.19 -11.12
N LEU A 14 13.22 -5.34 -10.47
CA LEU A 14 12.47 -5.73 -9.28
C LEU A 14 12.71 -4.77 -8.10
N TYR A 15 13.96 -4.30 -7.91
CA TYR A 15 14.26 -3.30 -6.88
C TYR A 15 13.57 -1.96 -7.17
N LYS A 16 13.52 -1.54 -8.45
CA LYS A 16 12.79 -0.32 -8.86
C LYS A 16 11.29 -0.47 -8.64
N GLU A 17 10.73 -1.65 -8.92
CA GLU A 17 9.32 -1.94 -8.67
C GLU A 17 8.99 -1.86 -7.17
N ALA A 18 9.80 -2.50 -6.32
CA ALA A 18 9.65 -2.38 -4.88
C ALA A 18 9.76 -0.92 -4.38
N ASP A 19 10.64 -0.11 -4.97
CA ASP A 19 10.74 1.32 -4.65
C ASP A 19 9.52 2.14 -5.10
N ARG A 20 8.94 1.81 -6.27
CA ARG A 20 7.68 2.43 -6.71
C ARG A 20 6.57 2.10 -5.72
N GLY A 21 6.40 0.83 -5.36
CA GLY A 21 5.39 0.39 -4.37
C GLY A 21 5.57 1.06 -3.00
N ARG A 22 6.81 1.21 -2.53
CA ARG A 22 7.12 1.99 -1.31
C ARG A 22 6.68 3.45 -1.44
N THR A 23 7.03 4.10 -2.54
CA THR A 23 6.76 5.52 -2.77
C THR A 23 5.26 5.79 -2.90
N GLU A 24 4.53 4.88 -3.54
CA GLU A 24 3.07 4.91 -3.60
C GLU A 24 2.44 4.85 -2.21
N GLY A 25 2.91 3.94 -1.35
CA GLY A 25 2.46 3.84 0.04
C GLY A 25 2.73 5.11 0.86
N GLU A 26 3.92 5.71 0.71
CA GLU A 26 4.27 6.96 1.39
C GLU A 26 3.40 8.15 0.93
N ARG A 27 3.16 8.26 -0.38
CA ARG A 27 2.27 9.29 -0.95
C ARG A 27 0.84 9.09 -0.46
N ALA A 28 0.32 7.86 -0.49
CA ALA A 28 -1.00 7.53 0.03
C ALA A 28 -1.14 7.89 1.52
N GLY A 29 -0.11 7.63 2.32
CA GLY A 29 -0.07 8.04 3.73
C GLY A 29 -0.12 9.56 3.94
N ASN A 30 0.57 10.33 3.10
CA ASN A 30 0.53 11.80 3.15
C ASN A 30 -0.83 12.36 2.72
N VAL A 31 -1.43 11.82 1.66
CA VAL A 31 -2.79 12.17 1.23
C VAL A 31 -3.80 11.89 2.34
N ARG A 32 -3.67 10.77 3.06
CA ARG A 32 -4.52 10.46 4.23
C ARG A 32 -4.47 11.56 5.28
N ARG A 33 -3.26 12.00 5.65
CA ARG A 33 -3.07 13.04 6.67
C ARG A 33 -3.75 14.33 6.22
N LEU A 34 -3.54 14.72 4.96
CA LEU A 34 -4.14 15.92 4.39
C LEU A 34 -5.68 15.85 4.42
N VAL A 35 -6.27 14.75 3.94
CA VAL A 35 -7.72 14.55 3.98
C VAL A 35 -8.21 14.62 5.43
N ALA A 36 -7.59 13.89 6.36
CA ALA A 36 -8.00 13.91 7.76
C ALA A 36 -7.96 15.33 8.38
N TYR A 37 -7.00 16.16 8.01
CA TYR A 37 -6.97 17.57 8.43
C TYR A 37 -8.12 18.37 7.82
N ILE A 38 -8.38 18.23 6.52
CA ILE A 38 -9.50 18.90 5.84
C ILE A 38 -10.83 18.50 6.50
N LEU A 39 -11.02 17.21 6.79
CA LEU A 39 -12.25 16.72 7.43
C LEU A 39 -12.44 17.29 8.84
N LYS A 40 -11.37 17.42 9.62
CA LYS A 40 -11.42 18.08 10.93
C LYS A 40 -11.83 19.54 10.82
N VAL A 41 -11.34 20.25 9.80
CA VAL A 41 -11.70 21.64 9.52
C VAL A 41 -13.18 21.74 9.10
N ILE A 42 -13.66 20.85 8.23
CA ILE A 42 -15.07 20.81 7.82
C ILE A 42 -15.97 20.49 9.02
N ALA A 43 -15.62 19.54 9.87
CA ALA A 43 -16.38 19.21 11.08
C ALA A 43 -16.43 20.40 12.07
N ALA A 44 -15.31 21.11 12.25
CA ALA A 44 -15.24 22.31 13.06
C ALA A 44 -16.07 23.47 12.45
N GLY A 45 -16.05 23.65 11.14
CA GLY A 45 -16.85 24.67 10.45
C GLY A 45 -18.36 24.34 10.41
N GLY A 46 -18.71 23.08 10.18
CA GLY A 46 -20.09 22.60 10.16
C GLY A 46 -20.77 22.69 11.52
N SER A 47 -20.06 22.34 12.60
CA SER A 47 -20.55 22.55 13.97
C SER A 47 -20.79 24.03 14.29
N LEU A 48 -19.97 24.94 13.76
CA LEU A 48 -20.16 26.38 13.88
C LEU A 48 -21.44 26.85 13.16
N VAL A 49 -21.67 26.39 11.92
CA VAL A 49 -22.85 26.78 11.11
C VAL A 49 -24.15 26.27 11.75
N VAL A 50 -24.16 25.04 12.26
CA VAL A 50 -25.30 24.49 13.02
C VAL A 50 -25.55 25.31 14.29
N ALA A 51 -24.49 25.71 15.01
CA ALA A 51 -24.63 26.54 16.21
C ALA A 51 -25.20 27.95 15.91
N THR A 52 -25.03 28.47 14.68
CA THR A 52 -25.52 29.81 14.28
C THR A 52 -26.95 29.87 13.76
N GLY A 53 -27.65 28.73 13.56
CA GLY A 53 -29.10 28.70 13.29
C GLY A 53 -29.59 29.30 11.97
N LEU A 54 -28.77 29.28 10.91
CA LEU A 54 -29.04 30.00 9.65
C LEU A 54 -30.08 29.36 8.68
N PHE A 55 -30.59 28.14 8.92
CA PHE A 55 -31.59 27.46 8.06
C PHE A 55 -32.65 26.70 8.88
N SER A 56 -33.79 26.32 8.27
CA SER A 56 -34.89 25.67 9.00
C SER A 56 -34.58 24.22 9.40
N ASP A 57 -34.93 23.87 10.64
CA ASP A 57 -34.44 22.68 11.36
C ASP A 57 -34.64 21.34 10.63
N TRP A 58 -35.74 21.17 9.90
CA TRP A 58 -36.13 19.87 9.35
C TRP A 58 -35.38 19.49 8.06
N HIS A 59 -35.17 20.45 7.16
CA HIS A 59 -34.41 20.21 5.93
C HIS A 59 -32.89 20.18 6.19
N GLN A 60 -32.45 20.89 7.22
CA GLN A 60 -31.06 20.87 7.65
C GLN A 60 -30.66 19.51 8.21
N GLN A 61 -31.48 18.91 9.08
CA GLN A 61 -31.18 17.59 9.68
C GLN A 61 -31.13 16.46 8.65
N LEU A 62 -32.09 16.43 7.72
CA LEU A 62 -32.15 15.40 6.67
C LEU A 62 -31.02 15.55 5.64
N GLY A 63 -30.72 16.79 5.23
CA GLY A 63 -29.58 17.08 4.36
C GLY A 63 -28.25 16.75 5.02
N ILE A 64 -28.07 17.09 6.29
CA ILE A 64 -26.86 16.75 7.07
C ILE A 64 -26.73 15.22 7.21
N ALA A 65 -27.81 14.50 7.52
CA ALA A 65 -27.75 13.04 7.67
C ALA A 65 -27.34 12.33 6.37
N VAL A 66 -27.90 12.74 5.23
CA VAL A 66 -27.54 12.20 3.90
C VAL A 66 -26.09 12.55 3.55
N LEU A 67 -25.66 13.78 3.82
CA LEU A 67 -24.31 14.23 3.52
C LEU A 67 -23.28 13.52 4.42
N VAL A 68 -23.62 13.31 5.70
CA VAL A 68 -22.82 12.52 6.65
C VAL A 68 -22.75 11.05 6.22
N ALA A 69 -23.86 10.44 5.76
CA ALA A 69 -23.87 9.06 5.28
C ALA A 69 -23.01 8.86 4.02
N ILE A 70 -23.19 9.71 2.99
CA ILE A 70 -22.37 9.69 1.77
C ILE A 70 -20.90 9.93 2.12
N PHE A 71 -20.65 10.83 3.06
CA PHE A 71 -19.31 11.12 3.54
C PHE A 71 -18.69 9.94 4.27
N PHE A 72 -19.40 9.29 5.19
CA PHE A 72 -18.91 8.10 5.89
C PHE A 72 -18.64 6.94 4.92
N ASP A 73 -19.51 6.73 3.94
CA ASP A 73 -19.34 5.68 2.94
C ASP A 73 -18.11 5.94 2.05
N THR A 74 -18.00 7.17 1.53
CA THR A 74 -16.86 7.61 0.70
C THR A 74 -15.56 7.61 1.49
N VAL A 75 -15.58 7.99 2.77
CA VAL A 75 -14.41 7.99 3.65
C VAL A 75 -14.03 6.56 4.02
N SER A 76 -14.98 5.68 4.36
CA SER A 76 -14.72 4.30 4.80
C SER A 76 -14.15 3.43 3.68
N SER A 77 -14.73 3.48 2.48
CA SER A 77 -14.23 2.74 1.31
C SER A 77 -12.83 3.22 0.88
N ASN A 78 -12.64 4.53 0.77
CA ASN A 78 -11.32 5.08 0.51
C ASN A 78 -10.34 4.77 1.65
N HIS A 79 -10.79 4.71 2.89
CA HIS A 79 -9.93 4.46 4.05
C HIS A 79 -9.33 3.05 4.04
N LYS A 80 -10.11 2.02 3.72
CA LYS A 80 -9.62 0.63 3.62
C LYS A 80 -8.62 0.47 2.48
N LYS A 81 -8.94 0.99 1.29
CA LYS A 81 -8.05 0.96 0.13
C LYS A 81 -6.73 1.70 0.38
N LEU A 82 -6.81 2.85 1.05
CA LEU A 82 -5.65 3.66 1.40
C LEU A 82 -4.79 3.00 2.48
N LEU A 83 -5.40 2.34 3.47
CA LEU A 83 -4.69 1.53 4.47
C LEU A 83 -3.94 0.37 3.81
N ALA A 84 -4.60 -0.40 2.94
CA ALA A 84 -3.99 -1.49 2.20
C ALA A 84 -2.79 -1.01 1.36
N THR A 85 -2.89 0.17 0.74
CA THR A 85 -1.80 0.78 -0.02
C THR A 85 -0.61 1.16 0.88
N VAL A 86 -0.88 1.71 2.07
CA VAL A 86 0.16 2.06 3.05
C VAL A 86 0.83 0.80 3.61
N GLU A 87 0.06 -0.23 3.95
CA GLU A 87 0.56 -1.53 4.43
C GLU A 87 1.42 -2.22 3.37
N ALA A 88 0.98 -2.21 2.11
CA ALA A 88 1.78 -2.69 0.99
C ALA A 88 3.11 -1.93 0.87
N GLY A 89 3.10 -0.60 1.02
CA GLY A 89 4.32 0.21 1.02
C GLY A 89 5.32 -0.16 2.13
N TYR A 90 4.83 -0.44 3.34
CA TYR A 90 5.67 -0.96 4.43
C TYR A 90 6.19 -2.37 4.15
N ALA A 91 5.36 -3.24 3.57
CA ALA A 91 5.76 -4.58 3.19
C ALA A 91 6.86 -4.58 2.12
N PHE A 92 6.76 -3.72 1.09
CA PHE A 92 7.82 -3.55 0.08
C PHE A 92 9.12 -3.05 0.70
N ARG A 93 9.06 -2.09 1.62
CA ARG A 93 10.24 -1.60 2.35
C ARG A 93 10.90 -2.72 3.17
N ALA A 94 10.11 -3.51 3.90
CA ALA A 94 10.60 -4.61 4.71
C ALA A 94 11.23 -5.73 3.85
N LEU A 95 10.57 -6.11 2.74
CA LEU A 95 11.07 -7.08 1.77
C LEU A 95 12.43 -6.65 1.22
N LYS A 96 12.52 -5.41 0.70
CA LYS A 96 13.76 -4.85 0.17
C LYS A 96 14.88 -4.85 1.21
N SER A 97 14.59 -4.45 2.43
CA SER A 97 15.60 -4.43 3.50
C SER A 97 16.05 -5.83 3.91
N LYS A 98 15.16 -6.82 3.90
CA LYS A 98 15.49 -8.22 4.22
C LYS A 98 16.39 -8.81 3.14
N VAL A 99 15.97 -8.76 1.88
CA VAL A 99 16.73 -9.33 0.75
C VAL A 99 18.09 -8.67 0.62
N LYS A 100 18.16 -7.33 0.69
CA LYS A 100 19.44 -6.61 0.64
C LYS A 100 20.40 -7.04 1.76
N ARG A 101 19.88 -7.24 2.97
CA ARG A 101 20.71 -7.64 4.12
C ARG A 101 21.23 -9.06 3.97
N GLU A 102 20.39 -9.99 3.53
CA GLU A 102 20.76 -11.39 3.28
C GLU A 102 21.78 -11.48 2.14
N PHE A 103 21.49 -10.82 1.01
CA PHE A 103 22.42 -10.72 -0.12
C PHE A 103 23.77 -10.13 0.28
N ASN A 104 23.79 -8.98 0.96
CA ASN A 104 25.05 -8.35 1.37
C ASN A 104 25.87 -9.20 2.34
N ARG A 105 25.20 -9.92 3.26
CA ARG A 105 25.88 -10.81 4.20
C ARG A 105 26.64 -11.90 3.45
N GLU A 106 25.99 -12.55 2.50
CA GLU A 106 26.56 -13.67 1.77
C GLU A 106 27.54 -13.22 0.68
N ALA A 107 27.20 -12.17 -0.06
CA ALA A 107 28.05 -11.56 -1.07
C ALA A 107 29.39 -11.08 -0.46
N SER A 108 29.39 -10.49 0.74
CA SER A 108 30.63 -10.05 1.40
C SER A 108 31.63 -11.18 1.60
N THR A 109 31.14 -12.38 1.91
CA THR A 109 31.97 -13.57 2.11
C THR A 109 32.49 -14.08 0.76
N LEU A 110 31.63 -14.12 -0.25
CA LEU A 110 31.99 -14.55 -1.61
C LEU A 110 33.02 -13.62 -2.26
N TYR A 111 32.85 -12.29 -2.17
CA TYR A 111 33.83 -11.34 -2.70
C TYR A 111 35.18 -11.43 -1.98
N THR A 112 35.19 -11.70 -0.67
CA THR A 112 36.43 -11.92 0.07
C THR A 112 37.17 -13.16 -0.43
N ARG A 113 36.46 -14.25 -0.73
CA ARG A 113 37.03 -15.49 -1.28
C ARG A 113 37.51 -15.30 -2.73
N LYS A 114 36.73 -14.58 -3.55
CA LYS A 114 37.13 -14.19 -4.91
C LYS A 114 38.44 -13.41 -4.92
N ASN A 115 38.59 -12.44 -4.02
CA ASN A 115 39.82 -11.64 -3.88
C ASN A 115 41.02 -12.46 -3.43
N LYS A 116 40.81 -13.64 -2.81
CA LYS A 116 41.87 -14.59 -2.46
C LYS A 116 42.20 -15.56 -3.61
N GLY A 117 41.57 -15.40 -4.77
CA GLY A 117 41.81 -16.23 -5.95
C GLY A 117 40.98 -17.50 -6.00
N GLU A 118 39.95 -17.65 -5.15
CA GLU A 118 39.00 -18.76 -5.24
C GLU A 118 37.99 -18.51 -6.37
N ASP A 119 37.69 -19.56 -7.14
CA ASP A 119 36.58 -19.52 -8.09
C ASP A 119 35.25 -19.65 -7.33
N VAL A 120 34.47 -18.56 -7.36
CA VAL A 120 33.18 -18.44 -6.67
C VAL A 120 32.09 -17.92 -7.59
N ASP A 121 32.32 -17.88 -8.91
CA ASP A 121 31.40 -17.25 -9.86
C ASP A 121 30.04 -17.97 -9.86
N ASP A 122 30.03 -19.30 -9.80
CA ASP A 122 28.80 -20.10 -9.65
C ASP A 122 28.04 -19.78 -8.35
N GLN A 123 28.76 -19.49 -7.26
CA GLN A 123 28.14 -19.18 -5.96
C GLN A 123 27.53 -17.77 -5.97
N ILE A 124 28.15 -16.83 -6.69
CA ILE A 124 27.60 -15.48 -6.90
C ILE A 124 26.34 -15.56 -7.77
N ASP A 125 26.37 -16.35 -8.85
CA ASP A 125 25.21 -16.56 -9.72
C ASP A 125 24.03 -17.21 -8.98
N ILE A 126 24.30 -18.19 -8.09
CA ILE A 126 23.28 -18.78 -7.22
C ILE A 126 22.70 -17.73 -6.27
N LEU A 127 23.55 -16.95 -5.60
CA LEU A 127 23.10 -15.90 -4.68
C LEU A 127 22.24 -14.84 -5.39
N MET A 128 22.58 -14.48 -6.62
CA MET A 128 21.77 -13.57 -7.43
C MET A 128 20.41 -14.17 -7.81
N LYS A 129 20.37 -15.47 -8.18
CA LYS A 129 19.11 -16.18 -8.44
C LYS A 129 18.24 -16.25 -7.19
N GLU A 130 18.80 -16.55 -6.04
CA GLU A 130 18.08 -16.59 -4.77
C GLU A 130 17.48 -15.22 -4.41
N ALA A 131 18.26 -14.15 -4.56
CA ALA A 131 17.76 -12.78 -4.36
C ALA A 131 16.65 -12.41 -5.34
N HIS A 132 16.78 -12.83 -6.61
CA HIS A 132 15.76 -12.63 -7.64
C HIS A 132 14.45 -13.35 -7.29
N VAL A 133 14.51 -14.64 -6.96
CA VAL A 133 13.35 -15.44 -6.55
C VAL A 133 12.69 -14.81 -5.32
N ALA A 134 13.46 -14.48 -4.29
CA ALA A 134 12.93 -13.89 -3.06
C ALA A 134 12.26 -12.53 -3.29
N LEU A 135 12.80 -11.69 -4.17
CA LEU A 135 12.17 -10.42 -4.55
C LEU A 135 10.90 -10.64 -5.37
N SER A 136 10.95 -11.49 -6.39
CA SER A 136 9.82 -11.75 -7.28
C SER A 136 8.63 -12.35 -6.52
N GLU A 137 8.85 -13.43 -5.77
CA GLU A 137 7.81 -14.07 -4.95
C GLU A 137 7.27 -13.12 -3.87
N GLY A 138 8.17 -12.32 -3.26
CA GLY A 138 7.79 -11.33 -2.27
C GLY A 138 6.92 -10.21 -2.84
N ILE A 139 7.25 -9.69 -4.02
CA ILE A 139 6.48 -8.68 -4.74
C ILE A 139 5.09 -9.23 -5.10
N GLU A 140 5.04 -10.43 -5.68
CA GLU A 140 3.79 -11.08 -6.06
C GLU A 140 2.87 -11.30 -4.84
N LEU A 141 3.43 -11.75 -3.71
CA LEU A 141 2.67 -11.93 -2.47
C LEU A 141 2.09 -10.60 -1.97
N ILE A 142 2.85 -9.52 -2.03
CA ILE A 142 2.38 -8.18 -1.61
C ILE A 142 1.26 -7.70 -2.55
N GLN A 143 1.42 -7.89 -3.85
CA GLN A 143 0.40 -7.53 -4.85
C GLN A 143 -0.90 -8.32 -4.64
N ARG A 144 -0.82 -9.65 -4.50
CA ARG A 144 -1.99 -10.51 -4.22
C ARG A 144 -2.71 -10.09 -2.93
N LYS A 145 -1.98 -9.72 -1.87
CA LYS A 145 -2.59 -9.22 -0.63
C LYS A 145 -3.28 -7.87 -0.82
N LYS A 146 -2.69 -6.97 -1.61
CA LYS A 146 -3.29 -5.68 -1.96
C LYS A 146 -4.59 -5.89 -2.75
N GLU A 147 -4.58 -6.77 -3.74
CA GLU A 147 -5.77 -7.13 -4.54
C GLU A 147 -6.87 -7.76 -3.70
N ALA A 148 -6.52 -8.69 -2.80
CA ALA A 148 -7.48 -9.30 -1.88
C ALA A 148 -8.14 -8.24 -0.99
N SER A 149 -7.36 -7.29 -0.47
CA SER A 149 -7.90 -6.18 0.33
C SER A 149 -8.79 -5.23 -0.49
N ASP A 150 -8.50 -5.03 -1.77
CA ASP A 150 -9.35 -4.24 -2.67
C ASP A 150 -10.69 -4.95 -2.93
N ILE A 151 -10.67 -6.27 -3.12
CA ILE A 151 -11.89 -7.09 -3.25
C ILE A 151 -12.72 -7.04 -1.96
N ASP A 152 -12.09 -7.15 -0.80
CA ASP A 152 -12.80 -7.08 0.48
C ASP A 152 -13.39 -5.68 0.75
N ALA A 153 -12.73 -4.62 0.30
CA ALA A 153 -13.28 -3.27 0.33
C ALA A 153 -14.52 -3.13 -0.57
N LEU A 154 -14.48 -3.71 -1.77
CA LEU A 154 -15.62 -3.72 -2.70
C LEU A 154 -16.79 -4.58 -2.16
N LYS A 155 -16.52 -5.73 -1.54
CA LYS A 155 -17.55 -6.58 -0.91
C LYS A 155 -18.24 -5.88 0.26
N ALA A 156 -17.49 -5.11 1.06
CA ALA A 156 -18.09 -4.32 2.13
C ALA A 156 -19.08 -3.28 1.57
N LEU A 157 -18.71 -2.60 0.48
CA LEU A 157 -19.59 -1.66 -0.21
C LEU A 157 -20.85 -2.32 -0.80
N SER A 158 -20.72 -3.51 -1.40
CA SER A 158 -21.87 -4.21 -2.00
C SER A 158 -22.84 -4.78 -0.96
N LEU A 159 -22.32 -5.28 0.17
CA LEU A 159 -23.15 -5.80 1.27
C LEU A 159 -23.91 -4.67 1.99
N ASP A 160 -23.34 -3.47 2.09
CA ASP A 160 -24.03 -2.31 2.65
C ASP A 160 -25.17 -1.82 1.73
N GLN A 161 -25.03 -1.94 0.40
CA GLN A 161 -26.12 -1.66 -0.54
C GLN A 161 -27.28 -2.67 -0.43
N GLU A 162 -27.00 -3.97 -0.31
CA GLU A 162 -28.06 -4.98 -0.13
C GLU A 162 -28.80 -4.78 1.21
N ARG A 163 -28.08 -4.41 2.28
CA ARG A 163 -28.70 -4.10 3.58
C ARG A 163 -29.51 -2.80 3.56
N ALA A 164 -29.07 -1.77 2.84
CA ALA A 164 -29.83 -0.54 2.68
C ALA A 164 -31.11 -0.72 1.83
N GLY A 165 -31.10 -1.67 0.88
CA GLY A 165 -32.27 -2.06 0.09
C GLY A 165 -33.27 -2.98 0.81
N MET A 166 -32.87 -3.61 1.92
CA MET A 166 -33.69 -4.51 2.74
C MET A 166 -34.20 -3.85 4.05
N SER A 167 -34.48 -2.54 4.03
CA SER A 167 -35.22 -1.93 5.14
C SER A 167 -36.70 -2.36 5.03
N PRO A 168 -37.25 -3.11 6.00
CA PRO A 168 -38.65 -3.53 5.97
C PRO A 168 -39.55 -2.31 6.13
N ASN A 169 -40.61 -2.24 5.30
CA ASN A 169 -41.76 -1.38 5.54
C ASN A 169 -42.46 -1.75 6.85
#